data_AF-A0A6A4Q9C4-F1
#
_entry.id   AF-A0A6A4Q9C4-F1
#
_cell.length_a   1.000
_cell.length_b   1.000
_cell.length_c   1.000
_cell.angle_alpha   90.00
_cell.angle_beta   90.00
_cell.angle_gamma   90.00
#
_symmetry.space_group_name_H-M   'P 1'
#
loop_
_entity.id
_entity.type
_entity.pdbx_description
1 polymer ?
#
loop_
_entity_poly.entity_id
_entity_poly.type
_entity_poly.pdbx_seq_one_letter_code
_entity_poly.pdbx_strand_id
1 'polypeptide(L)'
;MQTPTSNAEAERRIQKLNQHLNPLPSLLLSDTNDLYILSCASRTKLRVDTSSLSSYMRGKHRDIQEKVFNYFNTNPHLQTPLEIFKDNHRELCMKQLLGLVREAGIKPLHYVLHDPSTYFALLEAVGSVDMSLGIKMGVQYR
;
A
#
# COMPACT_ATOMS: atom_id res chain seq x y z
N MET A 1 -2.84 -1.81 -48.74
CA MET A 1 -1.76 -1.60 -47.75
C MET A 1 -2.01 -0.26 -47.09
N GLN A 2 -2.60 -0.25 -45.88
CA GLN A 2 -2.87 0.98 -45.13
C GLN A 2 -1.67 1.27 -44.22
N THR A 3 -1.08 2.43 -44.40
CA THR A 3 -0.01 2.99 -43.56
C THR A 3 -0.54 3.21 -42.14
N PRO A 4 0.23 2.89 -41.08
CA PRO A 4 -0.21 3.13 -39.71
C PRO A 4 -0.35 4.64 -39.48
N THR A 5 -1.52 5.05 -39.05
CA THR A 5 -1.81 6.41 -38.58
C THR A 5 -0.94 6.68 -37.35
N SER A 6 0.09 7.50 -37.53
CA SER A 6 0.91 8.03 -36.45
C SER A 6 0.00 8.71 -35.42
N ASN A 7 -0.01 8.17 -34.20
CA ASN A 7 -0.79 8.70 -33.10
C ASN A 7 0.06 9.77 -32.41
N ALA A 8 0.02 10.99 -32.94
CA ALA A 8 0.85 12.12 -32.53
C ALA A 8 0.80 12.39 -31.02
N GLU A 9 -0.30 12.07 -30.33
CA GLU A 9 -0.41 12.21 -28.89
C GLU A 9 0.42 11.15 -28.14
N ALA A 10 0.41 9.90 -28.60
CA ALA A 10 1.22 8.83 -28.04
C ALA A 10 2.71 9.11 -28.24
N GLU A 11 3.10 9.60 -29.42
CA GLU A 11 4.48 10.01 -29.72
C GLU A 11 4.93 11.15 -28.80
N ARG A 12 4.08 12.17 -28.58
CA ARG A 12 4.38 13.28 -27.65
C ARG A 12 4.53 12.81 -26.20
N ARG A 13 3.70 11.85 -25.76
CA ARG A 13 3.80 11.26 -24.41
C ARG A 13 5.08 10.45 -24.25
N ILE A 14 5.44 9.63 -25.25
CA ILE A 14 6.69 8.85 -25.26
C ILE A 14 7.90 9.79 -25.26
N GLN A 15 7.84 10.89 -26.01
CA GLN A 15 8.92 11.88 -26.06
C GLN A 15 9.11 12.59 -24.71
N LYS A 16 8.02 13.02 -24.06
CA LYS A 16 8.07 13.58 -22.70
C LYS A 16 8.60 12.59 -21.67
N LEU A 17 8.16 11.33 -21.75
CA LEU A 17 8.64 10.28 -20.86
C LEU A 17 10.14 10.03 -21.05
N ASN A 18 10.62 9.97 -22.29
CA ASN A 18 12.05 9.82 -22.58
C ASN A 18 12.89 10.99 -22.04
N GLN A 19 12.39 12.23 -22.12
CA GLN A 19 13.07 13.39 -21.54
C GLN A 19 13.18 13.33 -20.02
N HIS A 20 12.20 12.74 -19.34
CA HIS A 20 12.23 12.53 -17.89
C HIS A 20 13.13 11.37 -17.46
N LEU A 21 13.12 10.27 -18.21
CA LEU A 21 13.89 9.07 -17.88
C LEU A 21 15.36 9.18 -18.29
N ASN A 22 15.66 9.97 -19.33
CA ASN A 22 17.00 10.22 -19.84
C ASN A 22 17.27 11.74 -19.88
N PRO A 23 17.46 12.39 -18.72
CA PRO A 23 17.81 13.80 -18.70
C PRO A 23 19.10 14.02 -19.51
N LEU A 24 19.02 14.87 -20.54
CA LEU A 24 20.18 15.25 -21.35
C LEU A 24 21.25 15.88 -20.45
N PRO A 25 22.50 15.38 -20.46
CA PRO A 25 23.58 15.90 -19.59
C PRO A 25 23.88 17.39 -19.81
N SER A 26 23.44 17.96 -20.93
CA SER A 26 23.85 19.27 -21.43
C SER A 26 23.10 20.47 -20.84
N LEU A 27 22.14 20.29 -19.94
CA LEU A 27 21.51 21.40 -19.18
C LEU A 27 22.12 21.61 -17.78
N LEU A 28 23.13 20.81 -17.39
CA LEU A 28 23.84 20.96 -16.12
C LEU A 28 25.07 21.88 -16.21
N LEU A 29 25.44 22.36 -17.40
CA LEU A 29 26.60 23.24 -17.59
C LEU A 29 26.20 24.71 -17.49
N SER A 30 25.78 25.11 -16.30
CA SER A 30 25.79 26.51 -15.87
C SER A 30 26.39 26.54 -14.47
N ASP A 31 27.66 26.93 -14.41
CA ASP A 31 28.47 27.27 -13.23
C ASP A 31 27.73 27.21 -11.89
N THR A 32 27.92 26.12 -11.14
CA THR A 32 28.23 26.04 -9.69
C THR A 32 27.80 24.66 -9.14
N ASN A 33 28.80 23.84 -8.79
CA ASN A 33 28.67 22.51 -8.15
C ASN A 33 27.89 21.46 -8.96
N ASP A 34 28.58 20.83 -9.91
CA ASP A 34 28.10 19.65 -10.63
C ASP A 34 27.84 18.47 -9.66
N LEU A 35 26.59 18.32 -9.24
CA LEU A 35 26.11 17.11 -8.59
C LEU A 35 25.92 16.03 -9.66
N TYR A 36 26.90 15.14 -9.80
CA TYR A 36 26.81 13.98 -10.68
C TYR A 36 25.90 12.91 -10.07
N ILE A 37 24.96 12.37 -10.86
CA ILE A 37 24.21 11.17 -10.49
C ILE A 37 25.20 10.01 -10.47
N LEU A 38 25.69 9.66 -9.28
CA LEU A 38 26.41 8.40 -9.08
C LEU A 38 25.41 7.26 -9.27
N SER A 39 25.84 6.20 -9.97
CA SER A 39 25.12 4.92 -9.98
C SER A 39 25.19 4.30 -8.58
N CYS A 40 24.41 4.81 -7.63
CA CYS A 40 24.40 4.40 -6.22
C CYS A 40 23.87 2.97 -5.97
N ALA A 41 23.66 2.17 -7.01
CA ALA A 41 23.24 0.79 -6.88
C ALA A 41 23.91 -0.07 -7.95
N SER A 42 25.23 -0.28 -7.82
CA SER A 42 25.82 -1.51 -8.35
C SER A 42 25.03 -2.68 -7.77
N ARG A 43 24.54 -3.58 -8.64
CA ARG A 43 23.68 -4.74 -8.38
C ARG A 43 24.35 -5.81 -7.50
N THR A 44 24.96 -5.42 -6.39
CA THR A 44 25.53 -6.35 -5.43
C THR A 44 24.37 -6.94 -4.65
N LYS A 45 24.03 -8.20 -4.95
CA LYS A 45 22.94 -8.90 -4.26
C LYS A 45 23.30 -9.02 -2.79
N LEU A 46 22.65 -8.21 -1.97
CA LEU A 46 22.81 -8.21 -0.52
C LEU A 46 22.50 -9.62 0.00
N ARG A 47 23.50 -10.27 0.60
CA ARG A 47 23.28 -11.54 1.30
C ARG A 47 22.63 -11.20 2.63
N VAL A 48 21.31 -11.36 2.66
CA VAL A 48 20.51 -11.15 3.87
C VAL A 48 20.06 -12.50 4.38
N ASP A 49 20.18 -12.71 5.69
CA ASP A 49 19.49 -13.81 6.35
C ASP A 49 17.97 -13.54 6.32
N THR A 50 17.29 -14.23 5.40
CA THR A 50 15.85 -14.10 5.19
C THR A 50 15.04 -14.55 6.39
N SER A 51 15.57 -15.48 7.21
CA SER A 51 14.88 -15.98 8.39
C SER A 51 14.86 -14.93 9.50
N SER A 52 16.01 -14.35 9.80
CA SER A 52 16.14 -13.24 10.76
C SER A 52 15.36 -12.02 10.30
N LEU A 53 15.47 -11.64 9.03
CA LEU A 53 14.72 -10.50 8.50
C LEU A 53 13.21 -10.75 8.55
N SER A 54 12.73 -11.94 8.15
CA SER A 54 11.31 -12.25 8.23
C SER A 54 10.81 -12.25 9.67
N SER A 55 11.59 -12.79 10.62
CA SER A 55 11.26 -12.76 12.05
C SER A 55 11.14 -11.33 12.56
N TYR A 56 12.08 -10.46 12.17
CA TYR A 56 12.07 -9.05 12.51
C TYR A 56 10.86 -8.30 11.91
N MET A 57 10.61 -8.48 10.61
CA MET A 57 9.51 -7.80 9.90
C MET A 57 8.12 -8.29 10.30
N ARG A 58 7.99 -9.52 10.81
CA ARG A 58 6.71 -10.04 11.31
C ARG A 58 6.17 -9.27 12.52
N GLY A 59 7.02 -8.51 13.21
CA GLY A 59 6.63 -7.75 14.38
C GLY A 59 6.18 -8.63 15.56
N LYS A 60 5.73 -7.96 16.63
CA LYS A 60 5.35 -8.61 17.90
C LYS A 60 3.89 -9.06 17.95
N HIS A 61 3.00 -8.36 17.25
CA HIS A 61 1.55 -8.49 17.37
C HIS A 61 0.95 -9.30 16.21
N ARG A 62 1.55 -10.45 15.89
CA ARG A 62 1.15 -11.25 14.71
C ARG A 62 -0.19 -11.96 14.92
N ASP A 63 -0.52 -12.29 16.16
CA ASP A 63 -1.78 -12.92 16.55
C ASP A 63 -3.01 -12.09 16.15
N ILE A 64 -2.99 -10.77 16.42
CA ILE A 64 -4.09 -9.89 16.03
C ILE A 64 -4.15 -9.68 14.51
N GLN A 65 -2.99 -9.60 13.84
CA GLN A 65 -2.92 -9.47 12.38
C GLN A 65 -3.46 -10.73 11.68
N GLU A 66 -3.04 -11.92 12.12
CA GLU A 66 -3.56 -13.20 11.63
C GLU A 66 -5.04 -13.35 11.86
N LYS A 67 -5.55 -12.89 13.01
CA LYS A 67 -6.98 -12.88 13.28
C LYS A 67 -7.77 -12.08 12.23
N VAL A 68 -7.26 -10.91 11.82
CA VAL A 68 -7.84 -10.12 10.73
C VAL A 68 -7.80 -10.88 9.42
N PHE A 69 -6.63 -11.39 9.02
CA PHE A 69 -6.49 -12.10 7.75
C PHE A 69 -7.35 -13.36 7.68
N ASN A 70 -7.39 -14.15 8.76
CA ASN A 70 -8.23 -15.36 8.84
C ASN A 70 -9.72 -15.03 8.72
N TYR A 71 -10.16 -13.90 9.30
CA TYR A 71 -11.54 -13.46 9.16
C TYR A 71 -11.89 -13.14 7.70
N PHE A 72 -11.05 -12.40 6.99
CA PHE A 72 -11.29 -12.08 5.57
C PHE A 72 -11.09 -13.26 4.61
N ASN A 73 -10.19 -14.18 4.93
CA ASN A 73 -10.00 -15.42 4.16
C ASN A 73 -11.24 -16.33 4.27
N THR A 74 -11.86 -16.39 5.45
CA THR A 74 -13.10 -17.15 5.68
C THR A 74 -14.32 -16.42 5.10
N ASN A 75 -14.24 -15.11 4.91
CA ASN A 75 -15.32 -14.28 4.36
C ASN A 75 -14.91 -13.56 3.05
N PRO A 76 -14.69 -14.26 1.94
CA PRO A 76 -14.24 -13.65 0.68
C PRO A 76 -15.20 -12.58 0.13
N HIS A 77 -16.50 -12.69 0.43
CA HIS A 77 -17.51 -11.71 0.05
C HIS A 77 -17.32 -10.33 0.69
N LEU A 78 -16.49 -10.25 1.74
CA LEU A 78 -16.09 -9.00 2.39
C LEU A 78 -14.82 -8.41 1.79
N GLN A 79 -14.16 -9.03 0.81
CA GLN A 79 -12.99 -8.44 0.17
C GLN A 79 -13.40 -7.35 -0.81
N THR A 80 -12.63 -6.27 -0.86
CA THR A 80 -12.88 -5.14 -1.77
C THR A 80 -12.46 -5.54 -3.20
N PRO A 81 -13.39 -5.59 -4.16
CA PRO A 81 -13.03 -5.87 -5.55
C PRO A 81 -12.30 -4.66 -6.17
N LEU A 82 -11.49 -4.92 -7.20
CA LEU A 82 -10.68 -3.90 -7.87
C LEU A 82 -11.53 -2.74 -8.42
N GLU A 83 -12.70 -3.06 -8.95
CA GLU A 83 -13.64 -2.08 -9.50
C GLU A 83 -14.93 -2.10 -8.67
N ILE A 84 -15.17 -1.01 -7.93
CA ILE A 84 -16.37 -0.83 -7.13
C ILE A 84 -16.80 0.64 -7.15
N PHE A 85 -18.10 0.88 -7.25
CA PHE A 85 -18.66 2.22 -7.11
C PHE A 85 -18.57 2.69 -5.66
N LYS A 86 -18.42 4.00 -5.48
CA LYS A 86 -18.25 4.65 -4.17
C LYS A 86 -19.31 4.24 -3.13
N ASP A 87 -20.59 4.22 -3.50
CA ASP A 87 -21.67 3.94 -2.55
C ASP A 87 -21.67 2.47 -2.11
N ASN A 88 -21.45 1.55 -3.06
CA ASN A 88 -21.28 0.13 -2.78
C ASN A 88 -20.05 -0.12 -1.89
N HIS A 89 -18.94 0.59 -2.14
CA HIS A 89 -17.74 0.50 -1.30
C HIS A 89 -17.99 1.01 0.11
N ARG A 90 -18.74 2.10 0.27
CA ARG A 90 -19.11 2.63 1.59
C ARG A 90 -19.93 1.63 2.40
N GLU A 91 -20.88 0.96 1.75
CA GLU A 91 -21.68 -0.12 2.36
C GLU A 91 -20.84 -1.33 2.71
N LEU A 92 -20.01 -1.80 1.79
CA LEU A 92 -19.07 -2.91 2.02
C LEU A 92 -18.17 -2.60 3.22
N CYS A 93 -17.59 -1.41 3.27
CA CYS A 93 -16.74 -0.96 4.36
C CYS A 93 -17.47 -0.93 5.72
N MET A 94 -18.77 -0.60 5.76
CA MET A 94 -19.56 -0.76 7.00
C MET A 94 -19.73 -2.23 7.38
N LYS A 95 -20.01 -3.12 6.42
CA LYS A 95 -20.15 -4.57 6.67
C LYS A 95 -18.85 -5.17 7.19
N GLN A 96 -17.72 -4.84 6.56
CA GLN A 96 -16.38 -5.25 6.99
C GLN A 96 -16.10 -4.82 8.44
N LEU A 97 -16.37 -3.54 8.77
CA LEU A 97 -16.15 -3.02 10.13
C LEU A 97 -17.01 -3.75 11.17
N LEU A 98 -18.31 -3.91 10.89
CA LEU A 98 -19.22 -4.60 11.78
C LEU A 98 -18.83 -6.07 11.96
N GLY A 99 -18.40 -6.73 10.89
CA GLY A 99 -17.89 -8.09 10.91
C GLY A 99 -16.68 -8.25 11.83
N LEU A 100 -15.66 -7.39 11.67
CA LEU A 100 -14.47 -7.42 12.52
C LEU A 100 -14.81 -7.17 14.00
N VAL A 101 -15.70 -6.23 14.30
CA VAL A 101 -16.02 -5.87 15.70
C VAL A 101 -16.94 -6.89 16.35
N ARG A 102 -18.00 -7.32 15.67
CA ARG A 102 -19.06 -8.15 16.24
C ARG A 102 -18.80 -9.64 16.09
N GLU A 103 -18.30 -10.07 14.93
CA GLU A 103 -18.12 -11.49 14.62
C GLU A 103 -16.71 -11.95 14.97
N ALA A 104 -15.69 -11.21 14.54
CA ALA A 104 -14.30 -11.51 14.92
C ALA A 104 -13.98 -11.05 16.37
N GLY A 105 -14.87 -10.28 17.01
CA GLY A 105 -14.69 -9.84 18.39
C GLY A 105 -13.46 -8.94 18.60
N ILE A 106 -13.06 -8.18 17.58
CA ILE A 106 -11.99 -7.20 17.67
C ILE A 106 -12.53 -5.96 18.38
N LYS A 107 -11.78 -5.46 19.38
CA LYS A 107 -12.18 -4.30 20.18
C LYS A 107 -11.15 -3.19 20.04
N PRO A 108 -11.17 -2.39 18.95
CA PRO A 108 -10.13 -1.40 18.68
C PRO A 108 -9.95 -0.41 19.84
N LEU A 109 -11.05 0.05 20.45
CA LEU A 109 -11.02 0.98 21.59
C LEU A 109 -10.33 0.42 22.83
N HIS A 110 -10.50 -0.87 23.09
CA HIS A 110 -9.81 -1.53 24.19
C HIS A 110 -8.29 -1.52 23.95
N TYR A 111 -7.86 -1.81 22.73
CA TYR A 111 -6.44 -1.77 22.39
C TYR A 111 -5.88 -0.34 22.44
N VAL A 112 -6.57 0.68 21.95
CA VAL A 112 -6.09 2.07 22.06
C VAL A 112 -5.76 2.46 23.51
N LEU A 113 -6.62 2.07 24.45
CA LEU A 113 -6.49 2.48 25.85
C LEU A 113 -5.48 1.65 26.64
N HIS A 114 -5.39 0.35 26.36
CA HIS A 114 -4.61 -0.58 27.18
C HIS A 114 -3.31 -1.06 26.52
N ASP A 115 -3.28 -1.15 25.19
CA ASP A 115 -2.10 -1.55 24.43
C ASP A 115 -2.09 -0.88 23.03
N PRO A 116 -1.59 0.37 22.95
CA PRO A 116 -1.52 1.11 21.69
C PRO A 116 -0.73 0.38 20.61
N SER A 117 0.27 -0.43 20.99
CA SER A 117 1.08 -1.17 20.01
C SER A 117 0.26 -2.25 19.30
N THR A 118 -0.60 -2.98 20.03
CA THR A 118 -1.58 -3.88 19.43
C THR A 118 -2.60 -3.14 18.56
N TYR A 119 -3.03 -1.95 18.97
CA TYR A 119 -3.95 -1.14 18.16
C TYR A 119 -3.35 -0.73 16.80
N PHE A 120 -2.10 -0.28 16.77
CA PHE A 120 -1.45 0.08 15.50
C PHE A 120 -1.20 -1.12 14.62
N ALA A 121 -0.80 -2.27 15.19
CA ALA A 121 -0.65 -3.51 14.42
C ALA A 121 -1.98 -4.00 13.83
N LEU A 122 -3.08 -3.84 14.58
CA LEU A 122 -4.43 -4.09 14.09
C LEU A 122 -4.77 -3.17 12.90
N LEU A 123 -4.54 -1.86 13.04
CA LEU A 123 -4.83 -0.90 11.97
C LEU A 123 -4.00 -1.16 10.71
N GLU A 124 -2.72 -1.55 10.86
CA GLU A 124 -1.86 -1.94 9.75
C GLU A 124 -2.46 -3.14 8.99
N ALA A 125 -2.83 -4.21 9.70
CA ALA A 125 -3.45 -5.37 9.07
C ALA A 125 -4.78 -5.03 8.39
N VAL A 126 -5.65 -4.26 9.05
CA VAL A 126 -6.93 -3.84 8.48
C VAL A 126 -6.73 -2.94 7.25
N GLY A 127 -5.80 -1.99 7.31
CA GLY A 127 -5.45 -1.10 6.21
C GLY A 127 -4.86 -1.83 5.00
N SER A 128 -4.14 -2.93 5.23
CA SER A 128 -3.63 -3.79 4.16
C SER A 128 -4.73 -4.54 3.41
N VAL A 129 -5.88 -4.79 4.05
CA VAL A 129 -7.07 -5.37 3.40
C VAL A 129 -7.83 -4.28 2.66
N ASP A 130 -8.11 -3.16 3.33
CA ASP A 130 -8.75 -1.99 2.73
C ASP A 130 -8.34 -0.72 3.48
N MET A 131 -7.70 0.22 2.77
CA MET A 131 -7.22 1.47 3.37
C MET A 131 -8.35 2.33 3.95
N SER A 132 -9.53 2.35 3.32
CA SER A 132 -10.67 3.11 3.83
C SER A 132 -11.22 2.49 5.10
N LEU A 133 -11.23 1.16 5.19
CA LEU A 133 -11.60 0.44 6.41
C LEU A 133 -10.63 0.74 7.55
N GLY A 134 -9.31 0.75 7.29
CA GLY A 134 -8.29 1.13 8.27
C GLY A 134 -8.55 2.52 8.84
N ILE A 135 -8.81 3.51 7.97
CA ILE A 135 -9.18 4.87 8.40
C ILE A 135 -10.47 4.84 9.23
N LYS A 136 -11.51 4.18 8.73
CA LYS A 136 -12.85 4.17 9.33
C LYS A 136 -12.88 3.52 10.71
N MET A 137 -12.07 2.47 10.91
CA MET A 137 -11.85 1.84 12.20
C MET A 137 -11.19 2.79 13.21
N GLY A 138 -10.41 3.76 12.74
CA GLY A 138 -9.77 4.80 13.56
C GLY A 138 -10.64 6.03 13.85
N VAL A 139 -11.68 6.31 13.06
CA VAL A 139 -12.50 7.55 13.22
C VAL A 139 -13.95 7.33 13.64
N GLN A 140 -14.50 6.11 13.54
CA GLN A 140 -15.88 5.87 13.98
C GLN A 140 -15.95 5.62 15.49
N TYR A 141 -15.97 6.72 16.23
CA TYR A 141 -16.41 6.79 17.62
C TYR A 141 -17.90 7.14 17.64
N ARG A 142 -18.75 6.23 18.13
CA ARG A 142 -20.12 6.55 18.49
C ARG A 142 -20.56 5.75 19.70
#